data_AF-A0A832TPP3-F1
#
_entry.id   AF-A0A832TPP3-F1
#
_cell.length_a   1.000
_cell.length_b   1.000
_cell.length_c   1.000
_cell.angle_alpha   90.00
_cell.angle_beta   90.00
_cell.angle_gamma   90.00
#
_symmetry.space_group_name_H-M   'P 1'
#
loop_
_entity.id
_entity.type
_entity.pdbx_description
1 polymer ?
#
loop_
_entity_poly.entity_id
_entity_poly.type
_entity_poly.pdbx_seq_one_letter_code
_entity_poly.pdbx_strand_id
1 'polypeptide(L)'
;MRIEEKVNLLYNAYKEKKVVEPFEVGKEEAEKIFALFTERLVKDEGFGGYKISFVTPESLNKFNIKEPEYGILTQRMIVKDNNITIPFKYAYAEIEVIVKANRCREDNLNSCISETYLGIEIPMTRFNAPLNRLTIFQLKADDMASGLVYVGERINKQPSEVSLYIDGELKAKGKPNFIYGDYIGMVKWLIKKVGEVSGYISTGSIVGPIPLDKGVKVKVVSEEVELNVKTY
;
A
#
# COMPACT_ATOMS: atom_id res chain seq x y z
N MET A 1 8.64 -4.73 -25.93
CA MET A 1 8.14 -3.36 -25.65
C MET A 1 9.27 -2.55 -25.05
N ARG A 2 9.41 -1.29 -25.46
CA ARG A 2 10.35 -0.34 -24.83
C ARG A 2 9.81 0.11 -23.47
N ILE A 3 10.69 0.60 -22.59
CA ILE A 3 10.31 1.12 -21.26
C ILE A 3 9.18 2.14 -21.34
N GLU A 4 9.30 3.12 -22.24
CA GLU A 4 8.29 4.16 -22.42
C GLU A 4 6.92 3.60 -22.84
N GLU A 5 6.88 2.54 -23.66
CA GLU A 5 5.63 1.89 -24.05
C GLU A 5 4.97 1.18 -22.86
N LYS A 6 5.77 0.55 -21.98
CA LYS A 6 5.28 -0.08 -20.74
C LYS A 6 4.76 0.94 -19.74
N VAL A 7 5.45 2.08 -19.59
CA VAL A 7 5.02 3.20 -18.74
C VAL A 7 3.70 3.78 -19.25
N ASN A 8 3.59 4.04 -20.56
CA ASN A 8 2.34 4.51 -21.17
C ASN A 8 1.21 3.50 -20.99
N LEU A 9 1.48 2.21 -21.13
CA LEU A 9 0.50 1.15 -20.93
C LEU A 9 -0.06 1.18 -19.50
N LEU A 10 0.81 1.19 -18.48
CA LEU A 10 0.39 1.25 -17.07
C LEU A 10 -0.31 2.56 -16.71
N TYR A 11 0.16 3.69 -17.24
CA TYR A 11 -0.48 4.99 -17.00
C TYR A 11 -1.87 5.08 -17.63
N ASN A 12 -2.02 4.64 -18.88
CA ASN A 12 -3.34 4.64 -19.52
C ASN A 12 -4.29 3.65 -18.82
N ALA A 13 -3.80 2.47 -18.42
CA ALA A 13 -4.56 1.52 -17.59
C ALA A 13 -5.03 2.18 -16.28
N TYR A 14 -4.15 2.94 -15.63
CA TYR A 14 -4.47 3.71 -14.42
C TYR A 14 -5.53 4.80 -14.66
N LYS A 15 -5.45 5.55 -15.76
CA LYS A 15 -6.40 6.64 -16.06
C LYS A 15 -7.76 6.11 -16.50
N GLU A 16 -7.78 5.05 -17.31
CA GLU A 16 -8.99 4.46 -17.87
C GLU A 16 -9.66 3.44 -16.93
N LYS A 17 -9.02 3.11 -15.80
CA LYS A 17 -9.48 2.09 -14.84
C LYS A 17 -9.68 0.72 -15.51
N LYS A 18 -8.74 0.35 -16.38
CA LYS A 18 -8.71 -0.93 -17.10
C LYS A 18 -7.48 -1.73 -16.72
N VAL A 19 -7.58 -3.05 -16.84
CA VAL A 19 -6.44 -3.95 -16.68
C VAL A 19 -5.74 -4.17 -18.02
N VAL A 20 -4.45 -4.48 -17.96
CA VAL A 20 -3.60 -4.84 -19.10
C VAL A 20 -2.96 -6.20 -18.87
N GLU A 21 -2.59 -6.92 -19.92
CA GLU A 21 -1.91 -8.20 -19.75
C GLU A 21 -0.53 -7.99 -19.07
N PRO A 22 -0.14 -8.86 -18.12
CA PRO A 22 1.20 -8.83 -17.55
C PRO A 22 2.27 -8.92 -18.64
N PHE A 23 3.24 -8.00 -18.60
CA PHE A 23 4.42 -8.07 -19.46
C PHE A 23 5.62 -8.61 -18.69
N GLU A 24 6.56 -9.24 -19.40
CA GLU A 24 7.85 -9.61 -18.85
C GLU A 24 8.68 -8.36 -18.53
N VAL A 25 9.31 -8.35 -17.36
CA VAL A 25 10.14 -7.24 -16.89
C VAL A 25 11.20 -7.77 -15.92
N GLY A 26 12.45 -7.38 -16.16
CA GLY A 26 13.57 -7.68 -15.27
C GLY A 26 13.80 -6.59 -14.24
N LYS A 27 14.70 -6.82 -13.27
CA LYS A 27 14.97 -5.90 -12.16
C LYS A 27 15.27 -4.47 -12.60
N GLU A 28 16.28 -4.27 -13.43
CA GLU A 28 16.71 -2.91 -13.84
C GLU A 28 15.63 -2.18 -14.65
N GLU A 29 14.86 -2.92 -15.43
CA GLU A 29 13.77 -2.36 -16.20
C GLU A 29 12.59 -1.97 -15.31
N ALA A 30 12.27 -2.80 -14.30
CA ALA A 30 11.22 -2.51 -13.33
C ALA A 30 11.50 -1.25 -12.52
N GLU A 31 12.74 -1.02 -12.09
CA GLU A 31 13.14 0.22 -11.39
C GLU A 31 12.94 1.47 -12.26
N LYS A 32 13.29 1.38 -13.55
CA LYS A 32 13.09 2.49 -14.49
C LYS A 32 11.62 2.76 -14.76
N ILE A 33 10.83 1.69 -14.96
CA ILE A 33 9.37 1.81 -15.14
C ILE A 33 8.74 2.41 -13.89
N PHE A 34 9.09 1.91 -12.69
CA PHE A 34 8.62 2.42 -11.41
C PHE A 34 8.86 3.93 -11.29
N ALA A 35 10.08 4.39 -11.53
CA ALA A 35 10.43 5.81 -11.43
C ALA A 35 9.61 6.68 -12.38
N LEU A 36 9.55 6.31 -13.67
CA LEU A 36 8.84 7.08 -14.69
C LEU A 36 7.31 7.05 -14.51
N PHE A 37 6.77 5.89 -14.14
CA PHE A 37 5.34 5.72 -13.92
C PHE A 37 4.87 6.50 -12.69
N THR A 38 5.57 6.40 -11.57
CA THR A 38 5.23 7.15 -10.34
C THR A 38 5.46 8.65 -10.49
N GLU A 39 6.51 9.10 -11.18
CA GLU A 39 6.71 10.51 -11.51
C GLU A 39 5.50 11.06 -12.28
N ARG A 40 5.01 10.33 -13.27
CA ARG A 40 3.86 10.75 -14.07
C ARG A 40 2.56 10.79 -13.25
N LEU A 41 2.35 9.81 -12.37
CA LEU A 41 1.22 9.82 -11.43
C LEU A 41 1.27 11.04 -10.50
N VAL A 42 2.43 11.32 -9.91
CA VAL A 42 2.64 12.45 -8.99
C VAL A 42 2.48 13.79 -9.71
N LYS A 43 2.98 13.92 -10.95
CA LYS A 43 2.79 15.14 -11.75
C LYS A 43 1.31 15.44 -12.03
N ASP A 44 0.49 14.41 -12.19
CA ASP A 44 -0.93 14.52 -12.52
C ASP A 44 -1.82 14.70 -11.28
N GLU A 45 -1.50 14.02 -10.18
CA GLU A 45 -2.39 13.92 -9.01
C GLU A 45 -1.80 14.45 -7.71
N GLY A 46 -0.55 14.90 -7.73
CA GLY A 46 0.20 15.34 -6.56
C GLY A 46 0.71 14.18 -5.72
N PHE A 47 1.79 14.43 -4.98
CA PHE A 47 2.37 13.48 -4.04
C PHE A 47 1.52 13.39 -2.76
N GLY A 48 1.12 12.17 -2.39
CA GLY A 48 0.31 11.87 -1.20
C GLY A 48 1.09 11.13 -0.10
N GLY A 49 2.15 10.40 -0.45
CA GLY A 49 3.01 9.71 0.50
C GLY A 49 3.58 8.39 -0.03
N TYR A 50 3.68 7.40 0.85
CA TYR A 50 4.34 6.12 0.56
C TYR A 50 3.52 4.94 1.09
N LYS A 51 3.74 3.77 0.52
CA LYS A 51 3.36 2.50 1.15
C LYS A 51 4.54 1.54 1.19
N ILE A 52 4.63 0.74 2.24
CA ILE A 52 5.72 -0.21 2.46
C ILE A 52 5.18 -1.63 2.34
N SER A 53 5.76 -2.41 1.44
CA SER A 53 5.33 -3.77 1.12
C SER A 53 6.36 -4.79 1.61
N PHE A 54 5.91 -6.02 1.85
CA PHE A 54 6.74 -7.15 2.30
C PHE A 54 7.43 -6.91 3.65
N VAL A 55 6.63 -6.54 4.63
CA VAL A 55 7.09 -6.11 5.96
C VAL A 55 7.29 -7.26 6.94
N THR A 56 7.03 -8.51 6.56
CA THR A 56 7.15 -9.69 7.42
C THR A 56 8.20 -10.68 6.89
N PRO A 57 8.84 -11.51 7.74
CA PRO A 57 9.80 -12.52 7.29
C PRO A 57 9.21 -13.48 6.25
N GLU A 58 7.94 -13.86 6.40
CA GLU A 58 7.23 -14.72 5.47
C GLU A 58 7.11 -14.08 4.08
N SER A 59 6.73 -12.79 4.03
CA SER A 59 6.60 -12.06 2.76
C SER A 59 7.94 -11.88 2.04
N LEU A 60 9.03 -11.63 2.78
CA LEU A 60 10.39 -11.58 2.21
C LEU A 60 10.80 -12.92 1.60
N ASN A 61 10.57 -14.01 2.33
CA ASN A 61 10.88 -15.37 1.87
C ASN A 61 10.08 -15.74 0.62
N LYS A 62 8.78 -15.39 0.58
CA LYS A 62 7.89 -15.68 -0.56
C LYS A 62 8.40 -15.08 -1.87
N PHE A 63 8.95 -13.87 -1.83
CA PHE A 63 9.49 -13.20 -3.02
C PHE A 63 11.02 -13.33 -3.16
N ASN A 64 11.67 -14.08 -2.26
CA ASN A 64 13.12 -14.24 -2.20
C ASN A 64 13.88 -12.90 -2.21
N ILE A 65 13.39 -11.94 -1.41
CA ILE A 65 14.00 -10.61 -1.23
C ILE A 65 14.52 -10.47 0.20
N LYS A 66 15.47 -9.55 0.42
CA LYS A 66 16.19 -9.40 1.69
C LYS A 66 15.65 -8.26 2.57
N GLU A 67 14.82 -7.42 2.00
CA GLU A 67 14.28 -6.22 2.64
C GLU A 67 12.93 -5.85 2.01
N PRO A 68 12.13 -4.99 2.66
CA PRO A 68 10.86 -4.52 2.14
C PRO A 68 11.03 -3.77 0.82
N GLU A 69 9.92 -3.54 0.15
CA GLU A 69 9.82 -2.62 -0.99
C GLU A 69 8.91 -1.44 -0.64
N TYR A 70 8.98 -0.37 -1.43
CA TYR A 70 8.07 0.76 -1.28
C TYR A 70 7.41 1.13 -2.60
N GLY A 71 6.21 1.71 -2.49
CA GLY A 71 5.50 2.39 -3.57
C GLY A 71 5.18 3.83 -3.21
N ILE A 72 4.69 4.58 -4.20
CA ILE A 72 4.33 5.99 -4.10
C ILE A 72 2.80 6.13 -4.06
N LEU A 73 2.28 6.88 -3.11
CA LEU A 73 0.86 7.21 -3.05
C LEU A 73 0.65 8.61 -3.64
N THR A 74 -0.32 8.77 -4.53
CA THR A 74 -0.78 10.10 -4.95
C THR A 74 -1.80 10.67 -3.95
N GLN A 75 -2.08 11.97 -4.03
CA GLN A 75 -3.11 12.56 -3.16
C GLN A 75 -4.49 11.93 -3.38
N ARG A 76 -4.81 11.50 -4.61
CA ARG A 76 -6.08 10.83 -4.94
C ARG A 76 -6.18 9.41 -4.40
N MET A 77 -5.05 8.79 -4.07
CA MET A 77 -5.03 7.48 -3.43
C MET A 77 -5.36 7.54 -1.93
N ILE A 78 -5.25 8.72 -1.31
CA ILE A 78 -5.57 8.92 0.11
C ILE A 78 -7.06 9.25 0.26
N VAL A 79 -7.81 8.36 0.88
CA VAL A 79 -9.26 8.51 1.07
C VAL A 79 -9.62 8.54 2.56
N LYS A 80 -10.64 9.33 2.89
CA LYS A 80 -11.24 9.42 4.24
C LYS A 80 -12.75 9.17 4.22
N ASP A 81 -13.34 9.09 3.04
CA ASP A 81 -14.74 8.73 2.88
C ASP A 81 -14.88 7.22 3.11
N ASN A 82 -15.90 6.82 3.87
CA ASN A 82 -16.17 5.42 4.17
C ASN A 82 -16.83 4.67 2.99
N ASN A 83 -17.12 5.36 1.88
CA ASN A 83 -17.56 4.81 0.61
C ASN A 83 -16.38 4.80 -0.36
N ILE A 84 -15.84 3.62 -0.63
CA ILE A 84 -14.65 3.45 -1.47
C ILE A 84 -15.02 2.82 -2.79
N THR A 85 -14.76 3.51 -3.88
CA THR A 85 -14.87 2.92 -5.22
C THR A 85 -13.62 2.07 -5.51
N ILE A 86 -13.82 0.82 -5.91
CA ILE A 86 -12.76 -0.09 -6.35
C ILE A 86 -12.68 -0.05 -7.88
N PRO A 87 -11.71 0.67 -8.47
CA PRO A 87 -11.63 0.79 -9.93
C PRO A 87 -11.16 -0.48 -10.64
N PHE A 88 -10.32 -1.32 -10.01
CA PHE A 88 -9.68 -2.45 -10.67
C PHE A 88 -10.31 -3.79 -10.29
N LYS A 89 -10.15 -4.77 -11.18
CA LYS A 89 -10.67 -6.13 -11.01
C LYS A 89 -10.03 -6.87 -9.83
N TYR A 90 -8.72 -6.70 -9.65
CA TYR A 90 -7.96 -7.37 -8.60
C TYR A 90 -7.65 -6.36 -7.51
N ALA A 91 -8.46 -6.38 -6.46
CA ALA A 91 -8.33 -5.56 -5.27
C ALA A 91 -8.27 -6.44 -4.03
N TYR A 92 -7.61 -5.95 -3.00
CA TYR A 92 -7.41 -6.66 -1.74
C TYR A 92 -7.62 -5.68 -0.59
N ALA A 93 -7.77 -6.19 0.62
CA ALA A 93 -7.75 -5.42 1.86
C ALA A 93 -6.55 -5.83 2.69
N GLU A 94 -5.79 -4.84 3.14
CA GLU A 94 -4.71 -4.97 4.11
C GLU A 94 -5.00 -4.03 5.29
N ILE A 95 -5.02 -4.55 6.52
CA ILE A 95 -5.12 -3.72 7.72
C ILE A 95 -3.73 -3.19 8.04
N GLU A 96 -3.57 -1.88 8.11
CA GLU A 96 -2.28 -1.24 8.35
C GLU A 96 -2.36 -0.14 9.41
N VAL A 97 -1.21 0.14 10.04
CA VAL A 97 -0.98 1.42 10.69
C VAL A 97 -0.60 2.43 9.61
N ILE A 98 -1.25 3.59 9.64
CA ILE A 98 -0.95 4.70 8.74
C ILE A 98 -0.43 5.86 9.59
N VAL A 99 0.72 6.41 9.22
CA VAL A 99 1.25 7.61 9.88
C VAL A 99 1.21 8.81 8.95
N LYS A 100 1.07 10.01 9.52
CA LYS A 100 1.23 11.26 8.80
C LYS A 100 2.55 11.92 9.18
N ALA A 101 3.50 11.86 8.25
CA ALA A 101 4.85 12.40 8.40
C ALA A 101 4.95 13.83 7.85
N ASN A 102 5.72 14.66 8.54
CA ASN A 102 6.11 15.99 8.08
C ASN A 102 7.63 16.10 8.04
N ARG A 103 8.22 15.94 6.85
CA ARG A 103 9.66 16.05 6.61
C ARG A 103 10.50 15.24 7.60
N CYS A 104 10.09 13.99 7.77
CA CYS A 104 10.73 13.02 8.63
C CYS A 104 12.09 12.58 8.07
N ARG A 105 13.09 12.58 8.95
CA ARG A 105 14.48 12.21 8.73
C ARG A 105 14.97 11.44 9.96
N GLU A 106 16.17 10.85 9.89
CA GLU A 106 16.69 10.05 11.02
C GLU A 106 16.84 10.87 12.31
N ASP A 107 17.17 12.16 12.20
CA ASP A 107 17.44 13.06 13.33
C ASP A 107 16.18 13.58 14.03
N ASN A 108 15.00 13.47 13.41
CA ASN A 108 13.74 14.01 13.94
C ASN A 108 12.58 13.00 13.97
N LEU A 109 12.83 11.70 13.80
CA LEU A 109 11.81 10.65 13.66
C LEU A 109 10.71 10.71 14.73
N ASN A 110 11.07 10.96 15.98
CA ASN A 110 10.13 10.96 17.10
C ASN A 110 9.18 12.18 17.13
N SER A 111 9.50 13.25 16.41
CA SER A 111 8.70 14.50 16.42
C SER A 111 8.08 14.82 15.06
N CYS A 112 8.58 14.23 13.99
CA CYS A 112 8.10 14.49 12.64
C CYS A 112 6.82 13.71 12.28
N ILE A 113 6.51 12.63 13.01
CA ILE A 113 5.23 11.92 12.90
C ILE A 113 4.20 12.69 13.71
N SER A 114 3.25 13.29 13.01
CA SER A 114 2.23 14.17 13.61
C SER A 114 1.00 13.40 14.10
N GLU A 115 0.62 12.33 13.38
CA GLU A 115 -0.65 11.63 13.58
C GLU A 115 -0.48 10.15 13.19
N THR A 116 -1.11 9.25 13.94
CA THR A 116 -1.13 7.80 13.68
C THR A 116 -2.56 7.32 13.63
N TYR A 117 -2.85 6.43 12.68
CA TYR A 117 -4.18 5.91 12.39
C TYR A 117 -4.15 4.40 12.23
N LEU A 118 -5.26 3.75 12.54
CA LEU A 118 -5.57 2.44 11.98
C LEU A 118 -6.33 2.66 10.68
N GLY A 119 -5.96 1.96 9.62
CA GLY A 119 -6.65 2.07 8.34
C GLY A 119 -6.55 0.83 7.49
N ILE A 120 -6.93 1.01 6.22
CA ILE A 120 -7.00 -0.07 5.23
C ILE A 120 -6.23 0.38 3.99
N GLU A 121 -5.17 -0.33 3.64
CA GLU A 121 -4.61 -0.26 2.30
C GLU A 121 -5.38 -1.22 1.40
N ILE A 122 -5.67 -0.78 0.19
CA ILE A 122 -6.43 -1.51 -0.81
C ILE A 122 -5.52 -1.65 -2.02
N PRO A 123 -4.62 -2.65 -2.02
CA PRO A 123 -3.69 -2.80 -3.12
C PRO A 123 -4.46 -3.26 -4.34
N MET A 124 -4.10 -2.67 -5.48
CA MET A 124 -4.78 -2.89 -6.75
C MET A 124 -3.77 -2.92 -7.88
N THR A 125 -3.77 -4.01 -8.64
CA THR A 125 -2.90 -4.11 -9.80
C THR A 125 -3.61 -3.65 -11.08
N ARG A 126 -2.85 -3.00 -11.96
CA ARG A 126 -3.28 -2.71 -13.32
C ARG A 126 -3.10 -3.92 -14.23
N PHE A 127 -2.45 -4.98 -13.77
CA PHE A 127 -2.35 -6.22 -14.52
C PHE A 127 -3.61 -7.07 -14.42
N ASN A 128 -3.92 -7.80 -15.49
CA ASN A 128 -5.00 -8.78 -15.53
C ASN A 128 -4.58 -10.10 -14.86
N ALA A 129 -3.97 -10.03 -13.68
CA ALA A 129 -3.56 -11.17 -12.89
C ALA A 129 -3.67 -10.85 -11.39
N PRO A 130 -4.04 -11.82 -10.54
CA PRO A 130 -4.00 -11.63 -9.09
C PRO A 130 -2.55 -11.45 -8.59
N LEU A 131 -2.35 -10.78 -7.45
CA LEU A 131 -1.01 -10.43 -6.93
C LEU A 131 -0.09 -11.65 -6.72
N ASN A 132 -0.66 -12.81 -6.39
CA ASN A 132 0.12 -14.05 -6.19
C ASN A 132 0.61 -14.71 -7.48
N ARG A 133 0.23 -14.18 -8.65
CA ARG A 133 0.73 -14.62 -9.97
C ARG A 133 1.70 -13.62 -10.60
N LEU A 134 1.94 -12.49 -9.95
CA LEU A 134 2.88 -11.48 -10.41
C LEU A 134 4.27 -11.71 -9.80
N THR A 135 5.30 -11.47 -10.59
CA THR A 135 6.68 -11.44 -10.07
C THR A 135 6.90 -10.15 -9.27
N ILE A 136 7.93 -10.15 -8.42
CA ILE A 136 8.35 -8.94 -7.70
C ILE A 136 8.65 -7.76 -8.63
N PHE A 137 9.21 -8.04 -9.82
CA PHE A 137 9.54 -7.00 -10.80
C PHE A 137 8.30 -6.45 -11.50
N GLN A 138 7.29 -7.29 -11.75
CA GLN A 138 5.99 -6.83 -12.23
C GLN A 138 5.30 -5.96 -11.18
N LEU A 139 5.29 -6.40 -9.91
CA LEU A 139 4.77 -5.59 -8.82
C LEU A 139 5.51 -4.25 -8.75
N LYS A 140 6.84 -4.23 -8.81
CA LYS A 140 7.65 -3.01 -8.79
C LYS A 140 7.34 -2.08 -9.96
N ALA A 141 7.30 -2.60 -11.17
CA ALA A 141 6.90 -1.82 -12.35
C ALA A 141 5.50 -1.20 -12.17
N ASP A 142 4.60 -1.93 -11.52
CA ASP A 142 3.25 -1.51 -11.17
C ASP A 142 3.18 -0.77 -9.82
N ASP A 143 4.17 0.06 -9.50
CA ASP A 143 4.22 0.85 -8.26
C ASP A 143 3.91 0.02 -7.00
N MET A 144 4.47 -1.19 -6.94
CA MET A 144 4.22 -2.15 -5.88
C MET A 144 2.72 -2.43 -5.63
N ALA A 145 1.89 -2.36 -6.66
CA ALA A 145 0.41 -2.46 -6.60
C ALA A 145 -0.28 -1.40 -5.70
N SER A 146 0.31 -0.19 -5.54
CA SER A 146 -0.36 0.91 -4.83
C SER A 146 -1.76 1.15 -5.40
N GLY A 147 -2.78 1.03 -4.55
CA GLY A 147 -4.16 1.32 -4.89
C GLY A 147 -4.69 2.50 -4.08
N LEU A 148 -5.50 2.23 -3.07
CA LEU A 148 -6.05 3.26 -2.17
C LEU A 148 -5.57 3.04 -0.74
N VAL A 149 -5.47 4.13 0.02
CA VAL A 149 -5.26 4.11 1.47
C VAL A 149 -6.43 4.82 2.14
N TYR A 150 -7.27 4.06 2.82
CA TYR A 150 -8.30 4.59 3.69
C TYR A 150 -7.70 4.95 5.05
N VAL A 151 -7.63 6.25 5.31
CA VAL A 151 -7.19 6.78 6.60
C VAL A 151 -8.39 6.73 7.55
N GLY A 152 -8.39 5.72 8.42
CA GLY A 152 -9.44 5.50 9.40
C GLY A 152 -9.25 6.33 10.68
N GLU A 153 -9.51 5.69 11.82
CA GLU A 153 -9.52 6.33 13.12
C GLU A 153 -8.11 6.51 13.69
N ARG A 154 -7.92 7.58 14.48
CA ARG A 154 -6.66 7.82 15.18
C ARG A 154 -6.45 6.77 16.25
N ILE A 155 -5.19 6.36 16.42
CA ILE A 155 -4.75 5.45 17.48
C ILE A 155 -3.55 6.05 18.20
N ASN A 156 -3.38 5.73 19.48
CA ASN A 156 -2.28 6.25 20.29
C ASN A 156 -1.05 5.34 20.27
N LYS A 157 -1.24 4.07 19.92
CA LYS A 157 -0.18 3.05 19.84
C LYS A 157 -0.54 2.01 18.77
N GLN A 158 0.44 1.20 18.40
CA GLN A 158 0.23 0.06 17.52
C GLN A 158 -0.75 -0.93 18.18
N PRO A 159 -1.78 -1.42 17.47
CA PRO A 159 -2.70 -2.40 18.03
C PRO A 159 -1.97 -3.71 18.30
N SER A 160 -2.32 -4.36 19.39
CA SER A 160 -1.80 -5.68 19.77
C SER A 160 -2.37 -6.79 18.90
N GLU A 161 -3.58 -6.60 18.37
CA GLU A 161 -4.28 -7.53 17.50
C GLU A 161 -5.37 -6.80 16.71
N VAL A 162 -5.60 -7.22 15.47
CA VAL A 162 -6.66 -6.68 14.60
C VAL A 162 -7.46 -7.80 13.96
N SER A 163 -8.73 -7.53 13.66
CA SER A 163 -9.63 -8.46 12.98
C SER A 163 -10.29 -7.80 11.77
N LEU A 164 -10.29 -8.50 10.63
CA LEU A 164 -10.94 -8.10 9.39
C LEU A 164 -12.23 -8.89 9.19
N TYR A 165 -13.33 -8.19 9.00
CA TYR A 165 -14.62 -8.76 8.63
C TYR A 165 -15.06 -8.25 7.26
N ILE A 166 -15.63 -9.14 6.45
CA ILE A 166 -16.27 -8.78 5.18
C ILE A 166 -17.71 -9.31 5.22
N ASP A 167 -18.69 -8.42 5.02
CA ASP A 167 -20.12 -8.68 5.15
C ASP A 167 -20.52 -9.38 6.46
N GLY A 168 -19.82 -9.01 7.54
CA GLY A 168 -20.06 -9.54 8.89
C GLY A 168 -19.34 -10.85 9.19
N GLU A 169 -18.72 -11.50 8.21
CA GLU A 169 -17.93 -12.72 8.40
C GLU A 169 -16.47 -12.39 8.75
N LEU A 170 -15.93 -13.02 9.80
CA LEU A 170 -14.51 -12.90 10.14
C LEU A 170 -13.66 -13.57 9.05
N LYS A 171 -12.88 -12.77 8.32
CA LYS A 171 -11.99 -13.27 7.26
C LYS A 171 -10.58 -13.52 7.74
N ALA A 172 -10.08 -12.66 8.62
CA ALA A 172 -8.74 -12.80 9.15
C ALA A 172 -8.58 -12.08 10.49
N LYS A 173 -7.60 -12.55 11.26
CA LYS A 173 -7.21 -11.99 12.55
C LYS A 173 -5.71 -12.13 12.70
N GLY A 174 -5.02 -11.11 13.20
CA GLY A 174 -3.57 -11.12 13.25
C GLY A 174 -2.97 -10.04 14.15
N LYS A 175 -1.67 -10.16 14.38
CA LYS A 175 -0.88 -9.26 15.22
C LYS A 175 0.27 -8.69 14.39
N PRO A 176 0.72 -7.46 14.67
CA PRO A 176 1.88 -6.90 13.98
C PRO A 176 3.11 -7.81 14.14
N ASN A 177 3.81 -8.07 13.03
CA ASN A 177 5.02 -8.89 12.99
C ASN A 177 6.02 -8.32 11.98
N PHE A 178 6.31 -7.04 12.15
CA PHE A 178 7.18 -6.31 11.23
C PHE A 178 8.64 -6.71 11.43
N ILE A 179 9.39 -6.87 10.34
CA ILE A 179 10.82 -7.24 10.35
C ILE A 179 11.70 -6.22 11.09
N TYR A 180 11.23 -4.98 11.24
CA TYR A 180 11.90 -3.92 11.99
C TYR A 180 11.19 -3.58 13.30
N GLY A 181 10.40 -4.53 13.84
CA GLY A 181 9.77 -4.45 15.16
C GLY A 181 8.37 -3.84 15.12
N ASP A 182 8.28 -2.54 14.84
CA ASP A 182 7.03 -1.77 14.85
C ASP A 182 6.93 -0.80 13.65
N TYR A 183 5.82 -0.08 13.57
CA TYR A 183 5.58 0.89 12.50
C TYR A 183 6.62 2.02 12.48
N ILE A 184 7.22 2.40 13.62
CA ILE A 184 8.31 3.39 13.69
C ILE A 184 9.57 2.81 13.05
N GLY A 185 9.89 1.55 13.33
CA GLY A 185 10.98 0.82 12.67
C GLY A 185 10.82 0.76 11.15
N MET A 186 9.60 0.55 10.67
CA MET A 186 9.29 0.58 9.23
C MET A 186 9.48 1.98 8.62
N VAL A 187 9.03 3.04 9.29
CA VAL A 187 9.26 4.43 8.85
C VAL A 187 10.76 4.75 8.83
N LYS A 188 11.52 4.31 9.84
CA LYS A 188 12.98 4.46 9.88
C LYS A 188 13.67 3.76 8.71
N TRP A 189 13.22 2.56 8.34
CA TRP A 189 13.71 1.88 7.15
C TRP A 189 13.43 2.71 5.89
N LEU A 190 12.22 3.25 5.74
CA LEU A 190 11.87 4.05 4.57
C LEU A 190 12.73 5.31 4.47
N ILE A 191 12.97 6.01 5.58
CA ILE A 191 13.89 7.16 5.65
C ILE A 191 15.29 6.78 5.15
N LYS A 192 15.81 5.62 5.53
CA LYS A 192 17.12 5.13 5.02
C LYS A 192 17.11 4.88 3.51
N LYS A 193 15.95 4.59 2.91
CA LYS A 193 15.80 4.33 1.48
C LYS A 193 15.66 5.60 0.66
N VAL A 194 14.91 6.60 1.15
CA VAL A 194 14.55 7.78 0.35
C VAL A 194 15.04 9.12 0.93
N GLY A 195 15.69 9.10 2.09
CA GLY A 195 16.33 10.26 2.73
C GLY A 195 15.39 11.07 3.63
N GLU A 196 14.33 11.65 3.06
CA GLU A 196 13.31 12.42 3.78
C GLU A 196 11.91 11.95 3.36
N VAL A 197 11.02 11.71 4.32
CA VAL A 197 9.65 11.23 4.05
C VAL A 197 8.60 12.24 4.54
N SER A 198 7.55 12.43 3.76
CA SER A 198 6.41 13.30 4.07
C SER A 198 5.11 12.68 3.58
N GLY A 199 3.97 13.22 4.04
CA GLY A 199 2.64 12.74 3.63
C GLY A 199 2.18 11.54 4.46
N TYR A 200 1.25 10.76 3.90
CA TYR A 200 0.76 9.55 4.54
C TYR A 200 1.66 8.35 4.24
N ILE A 201 2.02 7.58 5.25
CA ILE A 201 2.83 6.38 5.10
C ILE A 201 2.00 5.21 5.58
N SER A 202 1.63 4.33 4.66
CA SER A 202 1.08 3.01 4.97
C SER A 202 2.24 2.10 5.35
N THR A 203 2.34 1.72 6.62
CA THR A 203 3.58 1.13 7.17
C THR A 203 3.72 -0.37 6.92
N GLY A 204 2.75 -0.98 6.23
CA GLY A 204 2.72 -2.38 5.87
C GLY A 204 1.67 -3.19 6.62
N SER A 205 1.24 -4.28 5.98
CA SER A 205 0.15 -5.15 6.41
C SER A 205 0.38 -5.80 7.77
N ILE A 206 -0.58 -5.64 8.69
CA ILE A 206 -0.74 -6.49 9.88
C ILE A 206 -1.53 -7.76 9.51
N VAL A 207 -2.58 -7.59 8.70
CA VAL A 207 -3.46 -8.64 8.19
C VAL A 207 -3.71 -8.38 6.72
N GLY A 208 -3.68 -9.43 5.90
CA GLY A 208 -3.90 -9.36 4.46
C GLY A 208 -2.66 -9.80 3.66
N PRO A 209 -2.71 -9.72 2.33
CA PRO A 209 -3.86 -9.28 1.51
C PRO A 209 -5.02 -10.28 1.51
N ILE A 210 -6.25 -9.80 1.74
CA ILE A 210 -7.48 -10.59 1.55
C ILE A 210 -8.22 -10.07 0.30
N PRO A 211 -8.62 -10.92 -0.66
CA PRO A 211 -9.39 -10.46 -1.82
C PRO A 211 -10.61 -9.62 -1.44
N LEU A 212 -10.82 -8.52 -2.16
CA LEU A 212 -11.86 -7.54 -1.85
C LEU A 212 -12.72 -7.27 -3.09
N ASP A 213 -14.00 -7.63 -3.00
CA ASP A 213 -14.98 -7.40 -4.06
C ASP A 213 -15.67 -6.04 -3.92
N LYS A 214 -16.38 -5.64 -4.99
CA LYS A 214 -17.25 -4.44 -5.00
C LYS A 214 -18.56 -4.73 -4.26
N GLY A 215 -19.13 -3.71 -3.64
CA GLY A 215 -20.45 -3.78 -3.00
C GLY A 215 -20.46 -4.40 -1.60
N VAL A 216 -19.29 -4.74 -1.04
CA VAL A 216 -19.18 -5.40 0.27
C VAL A 216 -18.96 -4.39 1.39
N LYS A 217 -19.35 -4.76 2.61
CA LYS A 217 -19.01 -4.02 3.82
C LYS A 217 -17.75 -4.59 4.44
N VAL A 218 -16.77 -3.74 4.70
CA VAL A 218 -15.53 -4.08 5.39
C VAL A 218 -15.58 -3.48 6.79
N LYS A 219 -15.31 -4.31 7.80
CA LYS A 219 -15.16 -3.86 9.17
C LYS A 219 -13.80 -4.30 9.73
N VAL A 220 -13.09 -3.35 10.35
CA VAL A 220 -11.84 -3.60 11.05
C VAL A 220 -12.03 -3.32 12.53
N VAL A 221 -11.60 -4.24 13.38
CA VAL A 221 -11.72 -4.12 14.84
C VAL A 221 -10.34 -4.27 15.48
N SER A 222 -9.99 -3.35 16.37
CA SER A 222 -8.86 -3.45 17.31
C SER A 222 -9.33 -3.20 18.74
N GLU A 223 -8.41 -3.15 19.69
CA GLU A 223 -8.71 -2.79 21.07
C GLU A 223 -9.10 -1.31 21.29
N GLU A 224 -8.68 -0.41 20.38
CA GLU A 224 -8.92 1.04 20.52
C GLU A 224 -10.06 1.53 19.62
N VAL A 225 -10.25 0.92 18.43
CA VAL A 225 -11.11 1.48 17.39
C VAL A 225 -11.86 0.40 16.60
N GLU A 226 -13.00 0.80 16.04
CA GLU A 226 -13.74 0.05 15.03
C GLU A 226 -13.89 0.92 13.78
N LEU A 227 -13.50 0.39 12.61
CA LEU A 227 -13.64 1.03 11.31
C LEU A 227 -14.71 0.32 10.50
N ASN A 228 -15.55 1.08 9.80
CA ASN A 228 -16.55 0.53 8.89
C ASN A 228 -16.45 1.25 7.53
N VAL A 229 -16.29 0.47 6.47
CA VAL A 229 -16.13 0.94 5.09
C VAL A 229 -17.06 0.13 4.19
N LYS A 230 -17.56 0.74 3.12
CA LYS A 230 -18.33 0.07 2.08
C LYS A 230 -17.68 0.27 0.73
N THR A 231 -17.52 -0.81 -0.02
CA THR A 231 -16.93 -0.77 -1.36
C THR A 231 -18.00 -0.61 -2.45
N TYR A 232 -17.62 0.00 -3.57
CA TYR A 232 -18.48 0.28 -4.73
C TYR A 232 -17.76 -0.05 -6.05
#